data_AF-A0A8S3AH99-F1
#
_entry.id   AF-A0A8S3AH99-F1
#
_cell.length_a   1.000
_cell.length_b   1.000
_cell.length_c   1.000
_cell.angle_alpha   90.00
_cell.angle_beta   90.00
_cell.angle_gamma   90.00
#
_symmetry.space_group_name_H-M   'P 1'
#
loop_
_entity.id
_entity.type
_entity.pdbx_description
1 polymer ?
#
loop_
_entity_poly.entity_id
_entity_poly.type
_entity_poly.pdbx_seq_one_letter_code
_entity_poly.pdbx_strand_id
1 'polypeptide(L)'
;MNIPTHPTNSIKILYNEVSYGGNVFPSGVAVISHRATDVTVAGNNIHHHRYTGISIGWEWGYSPSYTSDVLVQGNYIYNTG
;
A
#
# COMPACT_ATOMS: atom_id res chain seq x y z
N MET A 1 3.35 -22.57 -14.87
CA MET A 1 2.60 -21.82 -13.84
C MET A 1 2.00 -20.61 -14.51
N ASN A 2 0.67 -20.47 -14.57
CA ASN A 2 0.02 -19.32 -15.21
C ASN A 2 0.15 -18.10 -14.30
N ILE A 3 1.18 -17.28 -14.52
CA ILE A 3 1.27 -15.97 -13.89
C ILE A 3 0.22 -15.08 -14.56
N PRO A 4 -0.72 -14.47 -13.81
CA PRO A 4 -1.69 -13.55 -14.39
C PRO A 4 -0.96 -12.46 -15.20
N THR A 5 -1.29 -12.35 -16.48
CA THR A 5 -0.63 -11.42 -17.41
C THR A 5 -0.99 -9.97 -17.13
N HIS A 6 -2.09 -9.72 -16.42
CA HIS A 6 -2.58 -8.38 -16.13
C HIS A 6 -2.45 -8.06 -14.63
N PRO A 7 -1.72 -6.99 -14.26
CA PRO A 7 -1.73 -6.49 -12.89
C PRO A 7 -3.09 -5.89 -12.53
N THR A 8 -3.42 -5.90 -11.23
CA THR A 8 -4.54 -5.13 -10.70
C THR A 8 -4.36 -3.66 -11.09
N ASN A 9 -5.42 -2.98 -11.49
CA ASN A 9 -5.31 -1.60 -11.97
C ASN A 9 -6.48 -0.71 -11.55
N SER A 10 -6.26 0.60 -11.70
CA SER A 10 -7.26 1.65 -11.48
C SER A 10 -7.86 1.63 -10.08
N ILE A 11 -7.00 1.47 -9.08
CA ILE A 11 -7.37 1.47 -7.66
C ILE A 11 -7.18 2.88 -7.08
N LYS A 12 -8.21 3.35 -6.38
CA LYS A 12 -8.20 4.66 -5.71
C LYS A 12 -8.54 4.51 -4.24
N ILE A 13 -7.59 4.83 -3.38
CA ILE A 13 -7.72 4.84 -1.92
C ILE A 13 -7.62 6.30 -1.51
N LEU A 14 -8.77 6.98 -1.43
CA LEU A 14 -8.85 8.43 -1.28
C LEU A 14 -9.59 8.82 0.00
N TYR A 15 -9.01 9.71 0.78
CA TYR A 15 -9.66 10.39 1.92
C TYR A 15 -10.28 9.43 2.97
N ASN A 16 -9.58 8.35 3.29
CA ASN A 16 -10.01 7.39 4.31
C ASN A 16 -9.31 7.61 5.65
N GLU A 17 -9.93 7.11 6.72
CA GLU A 17 -9.32 6.91 8.03
C GLU A 17 -8.97 5.43 8.18
N VAL A 18 -7.70 5.11 8.45
CA VAL A 18 -7.25 3.73 8.69
C VAL A 18 -6.43 3.71 9.98
N SER A 19 -6.98 3.11 11.03
CA SER A 19 -6.35 3.17 12.36
C SER A 19 -6.45 1.91 13.20
N TYR A 20 -5.59 1.84 14.23
CA TYR A 20 -5.57 0.76 15.23
C TYR A 20 -5.37 -0.64 14.63
N GLY A 21 -4.59 -0.75 13.55
CA GLY A 21 -4.25 -2.00 12.89
C GLY A 21 -3.07 -2.73 13.54
N GLY A 22 -2.90 -4.01 13.18
CA GLY A 22 -1.79 -4.84 13.67
C GLY A 22 -2.00 -5.44 15.06
N ASN A 23 -3.24 -5.47 15.56
CA ASN A 23 -3.53 -5.99 16.91
C ASN A 23 -3.35 -7.49 17.05
N VAL A 24 -3.70 -8.25 16.01
CA VAL A 24 -3.55 -9.71 15.95
C VAL A 24 -2.21 -10.09 15.32
N PHE A 25 -1.91 -9.53 14.15
CA PHE A 25 -0.63 -9.70 13.46
C PHE A 25 0.11 -8.37 13.46
N PRO A 26 1.16 -8.19 14.29
CA PRO A 26 1.89 -6.93 14.37
C PRO A 26 2.43 -6.43 13.01
N SER A 27 2.74 -7.34 12.08
CA SER A 27 3.18 -7.04 10.72
C SER A 27 2.08 -6.52 9.76
N GLY A 28 0.84 -6.38 10.23
CA GLY A 28 -0.26 -5.84 9.42
C GLY A 28 -0.03 -4.37 9.03
N VAL A 29 0.01 -4.10 7.74
CA VAL A 29 0.18 -2.76 7.13
C VAL A 29 -1.19 -2.12 6.90
N ALA A 30 -1.31 -0.79 7.01
CA ALA A 30 -2.58 -0.09 6.79
C ALA A 30 -3.03 -0.15 5.31
N VAL A 31 -2.11 0.11 4.38
CA VAL A 31 -2.33 -0.04 2.93
C VAL A 31 -1.16 -0.79 2.31
N ILE A 32 -1.46 -1.84 1.55
CA ILE A 32 -0.46 -2.65 0.87
C ILE A 32 -0.83 -2.85 -0.60
N SER A 33 0.10 -2.53 -1.50
CA SER A 33 -0.06 -2.70 -2.95
C SER A 33 1.15 -3.43 -3.53
N HIS A 34 0.96 -4.68 -3.96
CA HIS A 34 2.03 -5.49 -4.58
C HIS A 34 1.99 -5.39 -6.10
N ARG A 35 1.39 -6.36 -6.81
CA ARG A 35 1.36 -6.45 -8.27
C ARG A 35 0.22 -5.59 -8.86
N ALA A 36 0.36 -4.26 -8.80
CA ALA A 36 -0.66 -3.33 -9.30
C ALA A 36 -0.09 -2.10 -10.05
N THR A 37 -0.82 -1.63 -11.06
CA THR A 37 -0.53 -0.41 -11.82
C THR A 37 -1.66 0.61 -11.67
N ASP A 38 -1.45 1.90 -11.96
CA ASP A 38 -2.48 2.95 -11.85
C ASP A 38 -3.18 2.93 -10.47
N VAL A 39 -2.37 3.12 -9.42
CA VAL A 39 -2.83 3.13 -8.02
C VAL A 39 -2.65 4.51 -7.45
N THR A 40 -3.73 5.11 -6.96
CA THR A 40 -3.69 6.38 -6.22
C THR A 40 -4.03 6.14 -4.76
N VAL A 41 -3.09 6.46 -3.87
CA VAL A 41 -3.29 6.50 -2.41
C VAL A 41 -3.12 7.94 -1.97
N ALA A 42 -4.21 8.67 -1.75
CA ALA A 42 -4.14 10.09 -1.48
C ALA A 42 -5.11 10.62 -0.43
N GLY A 43 -4.65 11.60 0.35
CA GLY A 43 -5.48 12.28 1.35
C GLY A 43 -5.94 11.40 2.51
N ASN A 44 -5.35 10.21 2.72
CA ASN A 44 -5.75 9.32 3.81
C ASN A 44 -5.09 9.72 5.13
N ASN A 45 -5.81 9.51 6.23
CA ASN A 45 -5.29 9.62 7.58
C ASN A 45 -5.01 8.21 8.12
N ILE A 46 -3.75 7.91 8.44
CA ILE A 46 -3.30 6.57 8.84
C ILE A 46 -2.56 6.66 10.16
N HIS A 47 -3.04 5.94 11.17
CA HIS A 47 -2.41 6.04 12.50
C HIS A 47 -2.54 4.82 13.39
N HIS A 48 -1.73 4.77 14.44
CA HIS A 48 -1.81 3.73 15.48
C HIS A 48 -1.71 2.30 14.90
N HIS A 49 -0.82 2.11 13.92
CA HIS A 49 -0.48 0.80 13.36
C HIS A 49 0.84 0.30 13.95
N ARG A 50 0.93 -1.00 14.27
CA ARG A 50 2.14 -1.61 14.85
C ARG A 50 3.28 -1.89 13.86
N TYR A 51 3.12 -1.47 12.61
CA TYR A 51 4.11 -1.62 11.56
C TYR A 51 3.97 -0.48 10.56
N THR A 52 4.29 -0.71 9.28
CA THR A 52 4.24 0.29 8.22
C THR A 52 2.83 0.83 7.96
N GLY A 53 2.71 2.13 7.69
CA GLY A 53 1.45 2.74 7.22
C GLY A 53 1.10 2.35 5.79
N ILE A 54 1.97 2.64 4.82
CA ILE A 54 1.76 2.31 3.40
C ILE A 54 2.97 1.52 2.88
N SER A 55 2.72 0.37 2.24
CA SER A 55 3.75 -0.45 1.57
C SER A 55 3.39 -0.63 0.09
N ILE A 56 4.32 -0.29 -0.80
CA ILE A 56 4.14 -0.33 -2.26
C ILE A 56 5.25 -1.20 -2.87
N GLY A 57 4.86 -2.07 -3.80
CA GLY A 57 5.73 -2.98 -4.52
C GLY A 57 6.00 -4.28 -3.76
N TRP A 58 6.48 -5.27 -4.51
CA TRP A 58 6.89 -6.58 -3.97
C TRP A 58 7.97 -7.22 -4.84
N GLU A 59 8.99 -6.46 -5.18
CA GLU A 59 10.17 -6.95 -5.91
C GLU A 59 11.40 -6.86 -5.00
N TRP A 60 12.11 -7.98 -4.84
CA TRP A 60 13.26 -8.09 -3.98
C TRP A 60 14.51 -8.14 -4.88
N GLY A 61 15.02 -6.96 -5.26
CA GLY A 61 16.14 -6.81 -6.18
C GLY A 61 15.96 -5.64 -7.15
N TYR A 62 16.65 -5.70 -8.28
CA TYR A 62 16.63 -4.66 -9.31
C TYR A 62 15.92 -5.09 -10.60
N SER A 63 15.21 -6.22 -10.56
CA SER A 63 14.37 -6.68 -11.67
C SER A 63 13.24 -5.68 -11.92
N PRO A 64 12.72 -5.57 -13.16
CA PRO A 64 11.54 -4.76 -13.43
C PRO A 64 10.35 -5.18 -12.56
N SER A 65 9.71 -4.22 -11.91
CA SER A 65 8.48 -4.46 -11.15
C SER A 65 7.26 -4.29 -12.05
N TYR A 66 6.25 -5.12 -11.85
CA TYR A 66 4.90 -4.89 -12.40
C TYR A 66 4.14 -3.78 -11.66
N THR A 67 4.73 -3.27 -10.57
CA THR A 67 4.19 -2.13 -9.83
C THR A 67 4.62 -0.86 -10.52
N SER A 68 3.69 -0.15 -11.16
CA SER A 68 3.97 1.08 -11.91
C SER A 68 2.87 2.11 -11.71
N ASP A 69 3.12 3.36 -12.10
CA ASP A 69 2.10 4.41 -12.15
C ASP A 69 1.37 4.60 -10.80
N VAL A 70 2.15 4.56 -9.72
CA VAL A 70 1.64 4.73 -8.35
C VAL A 70 1.80 6.18 -7.91
N LEU A 71 0.69 6.78 -7.48
CA LEU A 71 0.66 8.09 -6.85
C LEU A 71 0.36 7.95 -5.35
N VAL A 72 1.34 8.30 -4.50
CA VAL A 72 1.14 8.41 -3.05
C VAL A 72 1.26 9.89 -2.67
N GLN A 73 0.14 10.54 -2.34
CA GLN A 73 0.11 12.00 -2.18
C GLN A 73 -0.74 12.46 -1.00
N GLY A 74 -0.21 13.36 -0.16
CA GLY A 74 -1.00 14.07 0.84
C GLY A 74 -1.65 13.18 1.91
N ASN A 75 -1.11 11.98 2.13
CA ASN A 75 -1.54 11.13 3.26
C ASN A 75 -0.88 11.63 4.54
N TYR A 76 -1.63 11.66 5.64
CA TYR A 76 -1.11 11.96 6.97
C TYR A 76 -0.90 10.65 7.73
N ILE A 77 0.37 10.30 8.00
CA ILE A 77 0.75 9.03 8.63
C ILE A 77 1.50 9.34 9.92
N TYR A 78 0.98 8.89 11.07
CA TYR A 78 1.58 9.17 12.37
C TYR A 78 1.29 8.06 13.39
N ASN A 79 2.07 8.00 14.48
CA ASN A 79 1.97 6.94 15.50
C ASN A 79 1.96 5.53 14.89
N THR A 80 2.84 5.29 13.91
CA THR A 80 3.06 3.97 13.30
C THR A 80 4.45 3.46 13.66
N GLY A 81 4.58 2.15 13.87
CA GLY A 81 5.85 1.50 14.22
C GLY A 81 5.80 0.74 15.54
#